data_AF-A0A7V8AE49-F1
#
_entry.id   AF-A0A7V8AE49-F1
#
_cell.length_a   1.000
_cell.length_b   1.000
_cell.length_c   1.000
_cell.angle_alpha   90.00
_cell.angle_beta   90.00
_cell.angle_gamma   90.00
#
_symmetry.space_group_name_H-M   'P 1'
#
loop_
_entity.id
_entity.type
_entity.pdbx_description
1 polymer ?
#
loop_
_entity_poly.entity_id
_entity_poly.type
_entity_poly.pdbx_seq_one_letter_code
_entity_poly.pdbx_strand_id
1 'polypeptide(L)'
;MKTLIVLMAMSLPAAAASPTAPAPEEVRCAAEEMQTAYYWLAPELTSAVRSRQTSCSGRRGKLEIPGWLETARPAMLESKAWKDPEEGELSEARLWQDAFSILYEFADKTGRTVPGAAEKAVSPLELEKEYGDIRLRLIMGVDRLYKSGMEKTLAGRASGVLTSFGKALKGLDAATAAMAENDIEGAYKGIGDALFSSRGAFSALTGAAAEVKTAARYEAETRLLPGYRGVSLPLSGSQVLFLSPGDRVDMLVTFDAVMAEDRKEKVTATILQNVSVLKVDKPETSDGTGVVQLLCNPSEAQYAALSLVQGGSIGLARRAKGDYELHPMEIASFRKLFK
;
A
#
# COMPACT_ATOMS: atom_id res chain seq x y z
N MET A 1 -32.71 -51.67 51.24
CA MET A 1 -32.88 -50.66 50.16
C MET A 1 -31.84 -49.58 50.36
N LYS A 2 -30.80 -49.54 49.52
CA LYS A 2 -29.77 -48.49 49.51
C LYS A 2 -30.01 -47.62 48.28
N THR A 3 -30.38 -46.37 48.49
CA THR A 3 -30.64 -45.40 47.43
C THR A 3 -29.32 -44.78 47.01
N LEU A 4 -28.92 -45.01 45.76
CA LEU A 4 -27.74 -44.44 45.14
C LEU A 4 -28.11 -43.05 44.59
N ILE A 5 -27.51 -41.99 45.12
CA ILE A 5 -27.66 -40.63 44.60
C ILE A 5 -26.55 -40.42 43.56
N VAL A 6 -26.93 -40.33 42.29
CA VAL A 6 -26.04 -39.98 41.18
C VAL A 6 -25.96 -38.46 41.10
N LEU A 7 -24.81 -37.88 41.44
CA LEU A 7 -24.51 -36.47 41.20
C LEU A 7 -24.15 -36.29 39.72
N MET A 8 -25.05 -35.69 38.93
CA MET A 8 -24.70 -35.17 37.60
C MET A 8 -23.90 -33.88 37.77
N ALA A 9 -22.61 -33.93 37.46
CA ALA A 9 -21.79 -32.73 37.30
C ALA A 9 -22.19 -32.01 36.01
N MET A 10 -22.89 -30.89 36.12
CA MET A 10 -23.09 -29.97 34.99
C MET A 10 -21.77 -29.24 34.71
N SER A 11 -21.10 -29.60 33.62
CA SER A 11 -20.02 -28.81 33.04
C SER A 11 -20.61 -27.52 32.46
N LEU A 12 -20.28 -26.38 33.06
CA LEU A 12 -20.55 -25.07 32.46
C LEU A 12 -19.76 -24.97 31.14
N PRO A 13 -20.37 -24.52 30.04
CA PRO A 13 -19.64 -24.25 28.80
C PRO A 13 -18.58 -23.19 29.08
N ALA A 14 -17.33 -23.47 28.69
CA ALA A 14 -16.27 -22.49 28.70
C ALA A 14 -16.74 -21.29 27.87
N ALA A 15 -16.84 -20.11 28.49
CA ALA A 15 -17.13 -18.88 27.78
C ALA A 15 -16.05 -18.70 26.71
N ALA A 16 -16.43 -18.85 25.44
CA ALA A 16 -15.54 -18.56 24.32
C ALA A 16 -15.06 -17.11 24.52
N ALA A 17 -13.74 -16.93 24.65
CA ALA A 17 -13.16 -15.60 24.75
C ALA A 17 -13.61 -14.82 23.51
N SER A 18 -14.35 -13.73 23.71
CA SER A 18 -14.73 -12.84 22.63
C SER A 18 -13.47 -12.46 21.84
N PRO A 19 -13.54 -12.36 20.51
CA PRO A 19 -12.39 -11.96 19.68
C PRO A 19 -11.80 -10.68 20.26
N THR A 20 -10.53 -10.74 20.68
CA THR A 20 -9.91 -9.67 21.44
C THR A 20 -9.51 -8.54 20.50
N ALA A 21 -10.33 -7.50 20.51
CA ALA A 21 -9.98 -6.19 19.99
C ALA A 21 -8.58 -5.74 20.47
N PRO A 22 -7.85 -4.93 19.66
CA PRO A 22 -6.56 -4.38 20.08
C PRO A 22 -6.72 -3.55 21.36
N ALA A 23 -5.73 -3.61 22.24
CA ALA A 23 -5.82 -2.93 23.53
C ALA A 23 -5.89 -1.40 23.33
N PRO A 24 -6.80 -0.68 24.01
CA PRO A 24 -6.95 0.78 23.86
C PRO A 24 -5.65 1.57 24.06
N GLU A 25 -4.77 1.11 24.96
CA GLU A 25 -3.46 1.70 25.17
C GLU A 25 -2.57 1.61 23.92
N GLU A 26 -2.55 0.46 23.25
CA GLU A 26 -1.73 0.25 22.04
C GLU A 26 -2.20 1.14 20.89
N VAL A 27 -3.52 1.26 20.72
CA VAL A 27 -4.14 2.14 19.71
C VAL A 27 -3.77 3.59 19.97
N ARG A 28 -3.94 4.06 21.21
CA ARG A 28 -3.57 5.43 21.62
C ARG A 28 -2.09 5.71 21.38
N CYS A 29 -1.23 4.74 21.69
CA CYS A 29 0.21 4.90 21.53
C CYS A 29 0.65 4.92 20.06
N ALA A 30 0.04 4.09 19.21
CA ALA A 30 0.26 4.19 17.78
C ALA A 30 -0.16 5.57 17.25
N ALA A 31 -1.33 6.08 17.65
CA ALA A 31 -1.79 7.40 17.23
C ALA A 31 -0.83 8.52 17.70
N GLU A 32 -0.40 8.50 18.96
CA GLU A 32 0.53 9.50 19.50
C GLU A 32 1.89 9.48 18.79
N GLU A 33 2.44 8.29 18.52
CA GLU A 33 3.72 8.12 17.83
C GLU A 33 3.63 8.58 16.36
N MET A 34 2.60 8.16 15.61
CA MET A 34 2.42 8.58 14.20
C MET A 34 2.17 10.09 14.08
N GLN A 35 1.36 10.66 14.97
CA GLN A 35 1.14 12.11 15.03
C GLN A 35 2.44 12.87 15.30
N THR A 36 3.26 12.35 16.22
CA THR A 36 4.53 12.97 16.57
C THR A 36 5.50 12.94 15.39
N ALA A 37 5.61 11.81 14.67
CA ALA A 37 6.41 11.73 13.44
C ALA A 37 5.91 12.69 12.35
N TYR A 38 4.58 12.78 12.15
CA TYR A 38 3.98 13.73 11.22
C TYR A 38 4.41 15.18 11.50
N TYR A 39 4.35 15.60 12.76
CA TYR A 39 4.74 16.97 13.12
C TYR A 39 6.25 17.21 13.12
N TRP A 40 7.07 16.19 13.38
CA TRP A 40 8.53 16.32 13.23
C TRP A 40 8.98 16.54 11.80
N LEU A 41 8.18 16.12 10.82
CA LEU A 41 8.44 16.29 9.39
C LEU A 41 7.73 17.52 8.80
N ALA A 42 6.94 18.24 9.60
CA ALA A 42 6.27 19.45 9.14
C ALA A 42 7.28 20.61 8.90
N PRO A 43 6.94 21.58 8.04
CA PRO A 43 7.76 22.77 7.83
C PRO A 43 7.99 23.53 9.15
N GLU A 44 6.93 23.68 9.94
CA GLU A 44 6.95 24.39 11.21
C GLU A 44 7.10 23.42 12.39
N LEU A 45 8.11 23.67 13.24
CA LEU A 45 8.39 22.84 14.41
C LEU A 45 8.35 23.65 15.70
N THR A 46 7.23 23.57 16.42
CA THR A 46 7.03 24.26 17.71
C THR A 46 7.78 23.58 18.86
N SER A 47 8.04 24.32 19.95
CA SER A 47 8.66 23.79 21.17
C SER A 47 7.88 22.63 21.79
N ALA A 48 6.55 22.68 21.74
CA ALA A 48 5.68 21.61 22.24
C ALA A 48 5.82 20.30 21.46
N VAL A 49 6.09 20.37 20.14
CA VAL A 49 6.27 19.20 19.29
C VAL A 49 7.68 18.60 19.43
N ARG A 50 8.70 19.45 19.65
CA ARG A 50 10.09 19.00 19.86
C ARG A 50 10.22 18.05 21.03
N SER A 51 9.38 18.22 22.05
CA SER A 51 9.40 17.37 23.21
C SER A 51 8.00 17.25 23.81
N ARG A 52 7.41 16.06 23.72
CA ARG A 52 6.04 15.77 24.17
C ARG A 52 6.08 14.73 25.29
N GLN A 53 5.30 14.94 26.35
CA GLN A 53 5.12 13.93 27.39
C GLN A 53 4.26 12.78 26.85
N THR A 54 4.64 11.54 27.13
CA THR A 54 3.90 10.35 26.72
C THR A 54 3.80 9.35 27.87
N SER A 55 2.67 8.66 27.93
CA SER A 55 2.47 7.51 28.83
C SER A 55 2.63 6.17 28.11
N CYS A 56 3.16 6.16 26.89
CA CYS A 56 3.30 4.94 26.12
C CYS A 56 4.41 4.04 26.62
N SER A 57 4.08 2.77 26.82
CA SER A 57 5.03 1.73 27.22
C SER A 57 6.23 1.66 26.27
N GLY A 58 7.42 1.50 26.85
CA GLY A 58 8.70 1.50 26.11
C GLY A 58 9.29 2.88 25.82
N ARG A 59 8.62 3.98 26.22
CA ARG A 59 9.14 5.35 26.12
C ARG A 59 9.52 5.87 27.50
N ARG A 60 10.60 6.66 27.59
CA ARG A 60 11.13 7.22 28.85
C ARG A 60 10.29 8.40 29.36
N GLY A 61 8.96 8.27 29.32
CA GLY A 61 7.99 9.33 29.67
C GLY A 61 7.92 10.49 28.67
N LYS A 62 8.80 10.54 27.67
CA LYS A 62 8.89 11.66 26.72
C LYS A 62 9.24 11.19 25.31
N LEU A 63 8.62 11.82 24.32
CA LEU A 63 8.99 11.74 22.91
C LEU A 63 9.76 13.01 22.55
N GLU A 64 11.03 12.86 22.22
CA GLU A 64 11.90 13.95 21.81
C GLU A 64 12.35 13.75 20.37
N ILE A 65 12.39 14.83 19.60
CA ILE A 65 12.91 14.78 18.24
C ILE A 65 14.37 14.28 18.26
N PRO A 66 14.72 13.24 17.49
CA PRO A 66 16.10 12.77 17.43
C PRO A 66 17.02 13.85 16.88
N GLY A 67 18.21 14.03 17.46
CA GLY A 67 19.16 15.06 17.01
C GLY A 67 19.56 14.93 15.53
N TRP A 68 19.58 13.71 14.98
CA TRP A 68 19.82 13.48 13.55
C TRP A 68 18.69 14.08 12.69
N LEU A 69 17.43 13.91 13.10
CA LEU A 69 16.28 14.40 12.35
C LEU A 69 16.21 15.91 12.45
N GLU A 70 16.50 16.47 13.62
CA GLU A 70 16.58 17.91 13.79
C GLU A 70 17.63 18.55 12.88
N THR A 71 18.77 17.89 12.69
CA THR A 71 19.84 18.34 11.79
C THR A 71 19.47 18.16 10.31
N ALA A 72 18.84 17.04 9.95
CA ALA A 72 18.55 16.70 8.55
C ALA A 72 17.30 17.39 7.99
N ARG A 73 16.33 17.77 8.85
CA ARG A 73 15.02 18.26 8.43
C ARG A 73 15.07 19.44 7.45
N PRO A 74 15.90 20.50 7.64
CA PRO A 74 15.94 21.61 6.70
C PRO A 74 16.25 21.16 5.27
N ALA A 75 17.25 20.28 5.10
CA ALA A 75 17.59 19.73 3.78
C ALA A 75 16.46 18.85 3.21
N MET A 76 15.78 18.06 4.05
CA MET A 76 14.64 17.25 3.62
C MET A 76 13.44 18.09 3.17
N LEU A 77 13.23 19.27 3.76
CA LEU A 77 12.16 20.20 3.38
C LEU A 77 12.44 20.87 2.03
N GLU A 78 13.70 21.11 1.70
CA GLU A 78 14.12 21.72 0.43
C GLU A 78 14.29 20.70 -0.71
N SER A 79 14.57 19.43 -0.37
CA SER A 79 14.82 18.36 -1.34
C SER A 79 13.54 17.98 -2.09
N LYS A 80 13.40 18.42 -3.34
CA LYS A 80 12.30 18.07 -4.24
C LYS A 80 12.45 16.63 -4.71
N ALA A 81 11.58 15.75 -4.21
CA ALA A 81 11.69 14.31 -4.38
C ALA A 81 10.64 13.72 -5.32
N TRP A 82 9.53 14.43 -5.56
CA TRP A 82 8.44 13.94 -6.40
C TRP A 82 7.71 15.09 -7.10
N LYS A 83 7.23 14.86 -8.31
CA LYS A 83 6.38 15.79 -9.04
C LYS A 83 4.98 15.21 -9.17
N ASP A 84 4.06 15.74 -8.39
CA ASP A 84 2.66 15.42 -8.43
C ASP A 84 1.91 16.34 -9.41
N PRO A 85 1.02 15.82 -10.29
CA PRO A 85 0.27 16.64 -11.22
C PRO A 85 -0.63 17.69 -10.56
N GLU A 86 -1.17 17.39 -9.38
CA GLU A 86 -2.12 18.25 -8.67
C GLU A 86 -1.44 19.10 -7.60
N GLU A 87 -0.53 18.49 -6.83
CA GLU A 87 0.13 19.16 -5.71
C GLU A 87 1.46 19.86 -6.08
N GLY A 88 1.97 19.63 -7.30
CA GLY A 88 3.24 20.19 -7.76
C GLY A 88 4.46 19.43 -7.23
N GLU A 89 5.54 20.14 -6.93
CA GLU A 89 6.78 19.51 -6.46
C GLU A 89 6.72 19.26 -4.95
N LEU A 90 6.74 17.99 -4.56
CA LEU A 90 6.73 17.55 -3.17
C LEU A 90 8.16 17.31 -2.66
N SER A 91 8.42 17.76 -1.43
CA SER A 91 9.70 17.55 -0.77
C SER A 91 9.83 16.15 -0.16
N GLU A 92 11.06 15.70 0.11
CA GLU A 92 11.32 14.46 0.83
C GLU A 92 10.55 14.42 2.16
N ALA A 93 10.63 15.49 2.96
CA ALA A 93 9.93 15.56 4.25
C ALA A 93 8.42 15.37 4.08
N ARG A 94 7.84 15.97 3.02
CA ARG A 94 6.40 15.85 2.72
C ARG A 94 6.02 14.41 2.36
N LEU A 95 6.82 13.72 1.54
CA LEU A 95 6.55 12.33 1.18
C LEU A 95 6.47 11.40 2.39
N TRP A 96 7.41 11.53 3.33
CA TRP A 96 7.38 10.75 4.57
C TRP A 96 6.22 11.17 5.48
N GLN A 97 5.98 12.48 5.58
CA GLN A 97 4.90 13.04 6.38
C GLN A 97 3.53 12.48 5.95
N ASP A 98 3.27 12.37 4.65
CA ASP A 98 2.00 11.84 4.13
C ASP A 98 1.76 10.39 4.59
N ALA A 99 2.77 9.52 4.50
CA ALA A 99 2.66 8.14 4.93
C ALA A 99 2.39 8.01 6.45
N PHE A 100 3.09 8.81 7.28
CA PHE A 100 2.82 8.86 8.72
C PHE A 100 1.43 9.43 9.04
N SER A 101 0.96 10.42 8.28
CA SER A 101 -0.39 11.00 8.43
C SER A 101 -1.48 9.95 8.22
N ILE A 102 -1.33 9.10 7.21
CA ILE A 102 -2.30 8.04 6.91
C ILE A 102 -2.34 6.99 8.04
N LEU A 103 -1.17 6.62 8.60
CA LEU A 103 -1.12 5.71 9.75
C LEU A 103 -1.65 6.36 11.04
N TYR A 104 -1.49 7.68 11.20
CA TYR A 104 -2.13 8.41 12.29
C TYR A 104 -3.65 8.37 12.17
N GLU A 105 -4.19 8.66 10.98
CA GLU A 105 -5.63 8.58 10.72
C GLU A 105 -6.19 7.17 11.01
N PHE A 106 -5.46 6.14 10.58
CA PHE A 106 -5.78 4.75 10.91
C PHE A 106 -5.90 4.52 12.42
N ALA A 107 -4.87 4.90 13.18
CA ALA A 107 -4.83 4.68 14.62
C ALA A 107 -5.88 5.53 15.38
N ASP A 108 -6.05 6.80 15.01
CA ASP A 108 -7.07 7.68 15.58
C ASP A 108 -8.48 7.15 15.30
N LYS A 109 -8.75 6.70 14.07
CA LYS A 109 -10.05 6.14 13.71
C LYS A 109 -10.33 4.85 14.46
N THR A 110 -9.34 3.97 14.54
CA THR A 110 -9.41 2.74 15.36
C THR A 110 -9.71 3.07 16.82
N GLY A 111 -9.07 4.10 17.39
CA GLY A 111 -9.30 4.51 18.77
C GLY A 111 -10.70 5.03 19.04
N ARG A 112 -11.39 5.55 18.01
CA ARG A 112 -12.76 6.06 18.10
C ARG A 112 -13.83 5.00 17.85
N THR A 113 -13.45 3.78 17.48
CA THR A 113 -14.40 2.76 17.02
C THR A 113 -14.23 1.41 17.73
N VAL A 114 -13.03 1.09 18.19
CA VAL A 114 -12.76 -0.19 18.86
C VAL A 114 -13.37 -0.23 20.27
N PRO A 115 -13.94 -1.38 20.70
CA PRO A 115 -14.45 -1.57 22.06
C PRO A 115 -13.44 -1.19 23.15
N GLY A 116 -13.90 -0.45 24.15
CA GLY A 116 -13.07 0.00 25.28
C GLY A 116 -12.26 1.27 25.05
N ALA A 117 -12.17 1.76 23.81
CA ALA A 117 -11.55 3.05 23.48
C ALA A 117 -12.60 4.17 23.21
N ALA A 118 -13.81 3.81 22.80
CA ALA A 118 -14.87 4.75 22.41
C ALA A 118 -16.19 4.56 23.19
N GLU A 119 -16.97 5.64 23.30
CA GLU A 119 -18.32 5.63 23.89
C GLU A 119 -19.32 4.78 23.09
N LYS A 120 -19.13 4.70 21.76
CA LYS A 120 -19.91 3.86 20.87
C LYS A 120 -18.96 2.96 20.06
N ALA A 121 -18.81 1.72 20.51
CA ALA A 121 -18.07 0.71 19.76
C ALA A 121 -18.78 0.44 18.43
N VAL A 122 -18.00 0.32 17.36
CA VAL A 122 -18.44 0.05 16.00
C VAL A 122 -17.79 -1.27 15.57
N SER A 123 -18.56 -2.15 14.94
CA SER A 123 -18.02 -3.41 14.41
C SER A 123 -16.94 -3.12 13.36
N PRO A 124 -15.83 -3.88 13.30
CA PRO A 124 -14.85 -3.74 12.22
C PRO A 124 -15.46 -3.83 10.81
N LEU A 125 -16.56 -4.58 10.66
CA LEU A 125 -17.29 -4.71 9.39
C LEU A 125 -17.89 -3.38 8.92
N GLU A 126 -18.34 -2.54 9.84
CA GLU A 126 -18.86 -1.21 9.52
C GLU A 126 -17.77 -0.23 9.11
N LEU A 127 -16.49 -0.59 9.30
CA LEU A 127 -15.31 0.21 8.95
C LEU A 127 -14.60 -0.29 7.70
N GLU A 128 -15.14 -1.31 7.02
CA GLU A 128 -14.49 -1.93 5.85
C GLU A 128 -14.15 -0.87 4.79
N LYS A 129 -15.08 0.04 4.52
CA LYS A 129 -14.90 1.11 3.52
C LYS A 129 -13.81 2.09 3.94
N GLU A 130 -13.84 2.53 5.19
CA GLU A 130 -12.88 3.48 5.78
C GLU A 130 -11.46 2.91 5.79
N TYR A 131 -11.32 1.66 6.26
CA TYR A 131 -10.02 0.99 6.27
C TYR A 131 -9.56 0.61 4.86
N GLY A 132 -10.49 0.31 3.95
CA GLY A 132 -10.19 0.16 2.53
C GLY A 132 -9.59 1.42 1.91
N ASP A 133 -10.13 2.59 2.21
CA ASP A 133 -9.60 3.88 1.75
C ASP A 133 -8.23 4.21 2.36
N ILE A 134 -8.09 4.07 3.68
CA ILE A 134 -6.81 4.28 4.39
C ILE A 134 -5.73 3.37 3.84
N ARG A 135 -6.05 2.08 3.66
CA ARG A 135 -5.16 1.08 3.06
C ARG A 135 -4.71 1.53 1.67
N LEU A 136 -5.64 1.94 0.81
CA LEU A 136 -5.34 2.37 -0.55
C LEU A 136 -4.39 3.58 -0.58
N ARG A 137 -4.69 4.60 0.22
CA ARG A 137 -3.84 5.79 0.34
C ARG A 137 -2.45 5.43 0.85
N LEU A 138 -2.34 4.50 1.81
CA LEU A 138 -1.04 4.04 2.31
C LEU A 138 -0.27 3.28 1.24
N ILE A 139 -0.92 2.43 0.43
CA ILE A 139 -0.28 1.75 -0.71
C ILE A 139 0.30 2.80 -1.66
N MET A 140 -0.48 3.81 -2.03
CA MET A 140 -0.04 4.88 -2.92
C MET A 140 1.10 5.71 -2.33
N GLY A 141 1.02 6.06 -1.04
CA GLY A 141 2.08 6.80 -0.34
C GLY A 141 3.39 6.02 -0.26
N VAL A 142 3.32 4.72 0.04
CA VAL A 142 4.50 3.84 0.11
C VAL A 142 5.08 3.58 -1.29
N ASP A 143 4.25 3.38 -2.31
CA ASP A 143 4.70 3.25 -3.70
C ASP A 143 5.40 4.54 -4.18
N ARG A 144 4.87 5.71 -3.83
CA ARG A 144 5.49 7.01 -4.11
C ARG A 144 6.88 7.13 -3.46
N LEU A 145 7.04 6.67 -2.22
CA LEU A 145 8.35 6.63 -1.53
C LEU A 145 9.36 5.71 -2.25
N TYR A 146 8.90 4.54 -2.74
CA TYR A 146 9.76 3.64 -3.51
C TYR A 146 10.16 4.22 -4.87
N LYS A 147 9.20 4.77 -5.62
CA LYS A 147 9.43 5.36 -6.95
C LYS A 147 10.31 6.61 -6.92
N SER A 148 10.31 7.35 -5.81
CA SER A 148 11.20 8.50 -5.59
C SER A 148 12.58 8.11 -5.04
N GLY A 149 12.88 6.82 -4.86
CA GLY A 149 14.20 6.38 -4.41
C GLY A 149 14.51 6.68 -2.95
N MET A 150 13.50 6.82 -2.08
CA MET A 150 13.66 7.24 -0.69
C MET A 150 14.30 6.18 0.22
N GLU A 151 14.59 4.98 -0.28
CA GLU A 151 15.10 3.84 0.50
C GLU A 151 16.41 4.13 1.26
N LYS A 152 17.19 5.12 0.80
CA LYS A 152 18.50 5.48 1.36
C LYS A 152 18.47 6.76 2.21
N THR A 153 17.30 7.39 2.39
CA THR A 153 17.20 8.66 3.09
C THR A 153 17.00 8.49 4.60
N LEU A 154 16.52 9.53 5.30
CA LEU A 154 16.39 9.55 6.77
C LEU A 154 17.69 9.16 7.50
N ALA A 155 18.82 9.63 6.97
CA ALA A 155 20.16 9.28 7.46
C ALA A 155 20.35 7.76 7.65
N GLY A 156 19.93 6.96 6.65
CA GLY A 156 20.05 5.50 6.64
C GLY A 156 18.94 4.75 7.37
N ARG A 157 17.89 5.43 7.86
CA ARG A 157 16.77 4.79 8.58
C ARG A 157 15.58 4.44 7.70
N ALA A 158 15.54 5.00 6.49
CA ALA A 158 14.41 4.83 5.57
C ALA A 158 14.02 3.37 5.32
N SER A 159 15.00 2.48 5.14
CA SER A 159 14.72 1.06 4.92
C SER A 159 13.95 0.39 6.08
N GLY A 160 14.30 0.72 7.33
CA GLY A 160 13.60 0.20 8.51
C GLY A 160 12.17 0.75 8.63
N VAL A 161 11.99 2.03 8.29
CA VAL A 161 10.66 2.68 8.25
C VAL A 161 9.80 2.04 7.16
N LEU A 162 10.31 1.90 5.94
CA LEU A 162 9.61 1.28 4.80
C LEU A 162 9.26 -0.19 5.06
N THR A 163 10.16 -0.93 5.68
CA THR A 163 9.89 -2.32 6.10
C THR A 163 8.69 -2.36 7.06
N SER A 164 8.61 -1.41 7.98
CA SER A 164 7.52 -1.33 8.94
C SER A 164 6.21 -0.87 8.29
N PHE A 165 6.25 0.08 7.35
CA PHE A 165 5.09 0.43 6.51
C PHE A 165 4.58 -0.76 5.70
N GLY A 166 5.47 -1.55 5.11
CA GLY A 166 5.08 -2.75 4.37
C GLY A 166 4.41 -3.81 5.25
N LYS A 167 4.85 -3.95 6.50
CA LYS A 167 4.17 -4.83 7.48
C LYS A 167 2.82 -4.25 7.91
N ALA A 168 2.72 -2.93 8.09
CA ALA A 168 1.46 -2.28 8.41
C ALA A 168 0.42 -2.48 7.29
N LEU A 169 0.85 -2.36 6.03
CA LEU A 169 0.04 -2.65 4.86
C LEU A 169 -0.45 -4.11 4.82
N LYS A 170 0.41 -5.08 5.15
CA LYS A 170 -0.01 -6.49 5.28
C LYS A 170 -1.04 -6.71 6.38
N GLY A 171 -0.92 -6.00 7.51
CA GLY A 171 -1.94 -6.01 8.57
C GLY A 171 -3.28 -5.45 8.08
N LEU A 172 -3.25 -4.34 7.34
CA LEU A 172 -4.45 -3.74 6.72
C LEU A 172 -5.07 -4.63 5.62
N ASP A 173 -4.25 -5.34 4.83
CA ASP A 173 -4.73 -6.35 3.89
C ASP A 173 -5.52 -7.42 4.61
N ALA A 174 -4.89 -8.06 5.61
CA ALA A 174 -5.51 -9.11 6.40
C ALA A 174 -6.80 -8.63 7.07
N ALA A 175 -6.77 -7.41 7.64
CA ALA A 175 -7.93 -6.82 8.30
C ALA A 175 -9.11 -6.67 7.33
N THR A 176 -8.86 -6.05 6.18
CA THR A 176 -9.92 -5.77 5.19
C THR A 176 -10.34 -7.02 4.40
N ALA A 177 -9.48 -8.04 4.26
CA ALA A 177 -9.88 -9.33 3.72
C ALA A 177 -10.82 -10.07 4.68
N ALA A 178 -10.44 -10.13 5.97
CA ALA A 178 -11.28 -10.73 7.00
C ALA A 178 -12.64 -10.02 7.14
N MET A 179 -12.68 -8.68 7.03
CA MET A 179 -13.94 -7.94 7.01
C MET A 179 -14.85 -8.35 5.84
N ALA A 180 -14.31 -8.49 4.63
CA ALA A 180 -15.07 -8.94 3.47
C ALA A 180 -15.62 -10.37 3.64
N GLU A 181 -14.92 -11.20 4.41
CA GLU A 181 -15.32 -12.57 4.76
C GLU A 181 -16.22 -12.66 6.00
N ASN A 182 -16.57 -11.51 6.61
CA ASN A 182 -17.29 -11.42 7.89
C ASN A 182 -16.55 -12.08 9.08
N ASP A 183 -15.23 -12.21 8.99
CA ASP A 183 -14.34 -12.69 10.06
C ASP A 183 -13.90 -11.52 10.97
N ILE A 184 -14.62 -11.35 12.07
CA ILE A 184 -14.34 -10.29 13.06
C ILE A 184 -13.01 -10.52 13.80
N GLU A 185 -12.65 -11.77 14.07
CA GLU A 185 -11.41 -12.09 14.78
C GLU A 185 -10.19 -11.79 13.91
N GLY A 186 -10.22 -12.25 12.66
CA GLY A 186 -9.21 -11.93 11.66
C GLY A 186 -9.11 -10.42 11.42
N ALA A 187 -10.24 -9.71 11.41
CA ALA A 187 -10.27 -8.26 11.27
C ALA A 187 -9.51 -7.56 12.43
N TYR A 188 -9.82 -7.91 13.68
CA TYR A 188 -9.12 -7.32 14.83
C TYR A 188 -7.64 -7.70 14.88
N LYS A 189 -7.30 -8.95 14.55
CA LYS A 189 -5.91 -9.38 14.46
C LYS A 189 -5.13 -8.56 13.43
N GLY A 190 -5.68 -8.37 12.22
CA GLY A 190 -5.07 -7.56 11.17
C GLY A 190 -4.89 -6.09 11.59
N ILE A 191 -5.89 -5.51 12.27
CA ILE A 191 -5.79 -4.15 12.83
C ILE A 191 -4.66 -4.07 13.86
N GLY A 192 -4.57 -5.02 14.80
CA GLY A 192 -3.50 -5.09 15.79
C GLY A 192 -2.11 -5.20 15.16
N ASP A 193 -1.95 -6.10 14.18
CA ASP A 193 -0.71 -6.30 13.43
C ASP A 193 -0.29 -5.00 12.70
N ALA A 194 -1.25 -4.26 12.14
CA ALA A 194 -1.02 -2.97 11.49
C ALA A 194 -0.58 -1.88 12.48
N LEU A 195 -1.24 -1.77 13.63
CA LEU A 195 -0.87 -0.81 14.69
C LEU A 195 0.52 -1.11 15.23
N PHE A 196 0.81 -2.37 15.54
CA PHE A 196 2.13 -2.79 16.01
C PHE A 196 3.24 -2.42 15.01
N SER A 197 3.00 -2.68 13.72
CA SER A 197 3.94 -2.34 12.65
C SER A 197 4.10 -0.83 12.47
N SER A 198 3.03 -0.05 12.67
CA SER A 198 3.08 1.42 12.65
C SER A 198 3.99 1.96 13.76
N ARG A 199 3.88 1.44 14.98
CA ARG A 199 4.82 1.73 16.08
C ARG A 199 6.26 1.30 15.77
N GLY A 200 6.40 0.20 15.03
CA GLY A 200 7.67 -0.24 14.45
C GLY A 200 8.30 0.81 13.54
N ALA A 201 7.51 1.49 12.70
CA ALA A 201 7.99 2.55 11.81
C ALA A 201 8.52 3.75 12.60
N PHE A 202 7.81 4.17 13.65
CA PHE A 202 8.30 5.23 14.56
C PHE A 202 9.60 4.82 15.28
N SER A 203 9.67 3.56 15.72
CA SER A 203 10.86 3.03 16.38
C SER A 203 12.06 2.94 15.43
N ALA A 204 11.84 2.63 14.16
CA ALA A 204 12.88 2.68 13.13
C ALA A 204 13.33 4.13 12.84
N LEU A 205 12.40 5.09 12.80
CA LEU A 205 12.71 6.52 12.63
C LEU A 205 13.55 7.05 13.80
N THR A 206 13.22 6.67 15.03
CA THR A 206 13.89 7.18 16.25
C THR A 206 15.12 6.39 16.67
N GLY A 207 15.27 5.17 16.16
CA GLY A 207 16.35 4.25 16.52
C GLY A 207 17.70 4.57 15.90
N ALA A 208 18.63 3.62 16.05
CA ALA A 208 19.91 3.66 15.35
C ALA A 208 19.69 3.50 13.84
N ALA A 209 20.58 4.11 13.04
CA ALA A 209 20.62 3.82 11.62
C ALA A 209 20.91 2.32 11.44
N ALA A 210 20.08 1.64 10.65
CA ALA A 210 20.35 0.27 10.26
C ALA A 210 21.27 0.27 9.04
N GLU A 211 21.99 -0.83 8.83
CA GLU A 211 22.65 -1.07 7.55
C GLU A 211 21.60 -0.98 6.44
N VAL A 212 21.90 -0.22 5.37
CA VAL A 212 20.98 -0.01 4.25
C VAL A 212 20.80 -1.32 3.50
N LYS A 213 19.80 -2.09 3.91
CA LYS A 213 19.29 -3.23 3.15
C LYS A 213 18.20 -2.72 2.22
N THR A 214 18.14 -3.23 1.00
CA THR A 214 16.96 -3.00 0.14
C THR A 214 15.73 -3.42 0.92
N ALA A 215 14.85 -2.47 1.24
CA ALA A 215 13.64 -2.78 2.00
C ALA A 215 12.82 -3.79 1.20
N ALA A 216 12.29 -4.81 1.88
CA ALA A 216 11.38 -5.73 1.23
C ALA A 216 10.14 -4.94 0.79
N ARG A 217 10.01 -4.72 -0.52
CA ARG A 217 8.87 -3.99 -1.07
C ARG A 217 7.59 -4.73 -0.72
N TYR A 218 6.60 -3.96 -0.30
CA TYR A 218 5.27 -4.48 -0.10
C TYR A 218 4.70 -4.87 -1.48
N GLU A 219 4.32 -6.13 -1.60
CA GLU A 219 3.59 -6.66 -2.76
C GLU A 219 2.11 -6.67 -2.36
N ALA A 220 1.32 -5.80 -2.99
CA ALA A 220 -0.09 -5.69 -2.70
C ALA A 220 -0.82 -7.00 -2.99
N GLU A 221 -1.73 -7.37 -2.09
CA GLU A 221 -2.62 -8.50 -2.32
C GLU A 221 -3.38 -8.32 -3.64
N THR A 222 -3.35 -9.35 -4.49
CA THR A 222 -3.94 -9.34 -5.83
C THR A 222 -5.46 -9.45 -5.75
N ARG A 223 -6.12 -8.37 -5.33
CA ARG A 223 -7.58 -8.23 -5.38
C ARG A 223 -7.97 -6.86 -5.93
N LEU A 224 -9.21 -6.76 -6.40
CA LEU A 224 -9.76 -5.51 -6.85
C LEU A 224 -9.92 -4.55 -5.66
N LEU A 225 -9.29 -3.39 -5.75
CA LEU A 225 -9.30 -2.38 -4.69
C LEU A 225 -10.44 -1.37 -4.91
N PRO A 226 -11.10 -0.84 -3.87
CA PRO A 226 -11.98 0.31 -3.98
C PRO A 226 -11.28 1.46 -4.73
N GLY A 227 -12.01 2.18 -5.60
CA GLY A 227 -11.44 3.26 -6.42
C GLY A 227 -10.71 2.78 -7.68
N TYR A 228 -10.20 1.56 -7.72
CA TYR A 228 -9.58 0.95 -8.90
C TYR A 228 -10.61 0.19 -9.76
N ARG A 229 -10.20 -0.25 -10.95
CA ARG A 229 -10.99 -1.01 -11.91
C ARG A 229 -10.21 -2.26 -12.32
N GLY A 230 -10.89 -3.40 -12.35
CA GLY A 230 -10.36 -4.62 -12.95
C GLY A 230 -10.63 -4.57 -14.44
N VAL A 231 -9.59 -4.39 -15.26
CA VAL A 231 -9.74 -4.39 -16.72
C VAL A 231 -9.27 -5.72 -17.28
N SER A 232 -10.20 -6.46 -17.89
CA SER A 232 -9.90 -7.74 -18.53
C SER A 232 -9.45 -7.52 -19.97
N LEU A 233 -8.23 -7.94 -20.28
CA LEU A 233 -7.62 -7.85 -21.61
C LEU A 233 -7.50 -9.27 -22.21
N PRO A 234 -8.09 -9.52 -23.40
CA PRO A 234 -7.84 -10.75 -24.14
C PRO A 234 -6.43 -10.68 -24.74
N LEU A 235 -5.66 -11.75 -24.58
CA LEU A 235 -4.28 -11.85 -25.05
C LEU A 235 -4.03 -13.23 -25.66
N SER A 236 -3.02 -13.32 -26.53
CA SER A 236 -2.59 -14.61 -27.07
C SER A 236 -2.10 -15.55 -25.97
N GLY A 237 -2.38 -16.84 -26.08
CA GLY A 237 -2.00 -17.83 -25.08
C GLY A 237 -0.51 -17.82 -24.78
N SER A 238 0.32 -17.68 -25.81
CA SER A 238 1.77 -17.54 -25.67
C SER A 238 2.21 -16.41 -24.72
N GLN A 239 1.51 -15.28 -24.69
CA GLN A 239 1.79 -14.19 -23.74
C GLN A 239 1.29 -14.53 -22.33
N VAL A 240 0.08 -15.07 -22.23
CA VAL A 240 -0.59 -15.35 -20.95
C VAL A 240 0.11 -16.46 -20.16
N LEU A 241 0.75 -17.42 -20.85
CA LEU A 241 1.46 -18.54 -20.22
C LEU A 241 2.52 -18.11 -19.20
N PHE A 242 3.18 -16.97 -19.44
CA PHE A 242 4.30 -16.47 -18.62
C PHE A 242 3.91 -15.38 -17.62
N LEU A 243 2.61 -15.10 -17.48
CA LEU A 243 2.08 -14.17 -16.52
C LEU A 243 1.48 -14.90 -15.32
N SER A 244 1.61 -14.28 -14.16
CA SER A 244 1.04 -14.70 -12.88
C SER A 244 0.38 -13.51 -12.18
N PRO A 245 -0.65 -13.74 -11.34
CA PRO A 245 -1.13 -12.73 -10.40
C PRO A 245 0.03 -12.13 -9.61
N GLY A 246 0.04 -10.80 -9.48
CA GLY A 246 1.06 -10.04 -8.77
C GLY A 246 2.21 -9.55 -9.67
N ASP A 247 2.34 -10.09 -10.89
CA ASP A 247 3.29 -9.56 -11.86
C ASP A 247 2.99 -8.09 -12.17
N ARG A 248 4.05 -7.34 -12.44
CA ARG A 248 3.96 -5.95 -12.94
C ARG A 248 4.24 -5.96 -14.42
N VAL A 249 3.39 -5.27 -15.19
CA VAL A 249 3.44 -5.27 -16.65
C VAL A 249 3.38 -3.85 -17.21
N ASP A 250 3.96 -3.69 -18.39
CA ASP A 250 3.71 -2.56 -19.27
C ASP A 250 2.74 -3.00 -20.37
N MET A 251 1.74 -2.17 -20.65
CA MET A 251 0.75 -2.40 -21.71
C MET A 251 1.19 -1.70 -22.98
N LEU A 252 1.55 -2.51 -23.97
CA LEU A 252 1.93 -2.09 -25.32
C LEU A 252 0.72 -2.21 -26.24
N VAL A 253 0.48 -1.19 -27.06
CA VAL A 253 -0.62 -1.17 -28.02
C VAL A 253 -0.07 -0.82 -29.39
N THR A 254 -0.37 -1.67 -30.37
CA THR A 254 -0.02 -1.45 -31.76
C THR A 254 -1.26 -1.02 -32.53
N PHE A 255 -1.18 0.10 -33.25
CA PHE A 255 -2.30 0.65 -34.02
C PHE A 255 -1.78 1.32 -35.30
N ASP A 256 -2.69 1.57 -36.25
CA ASP A 256 -2.37 2.29 -37.47
C ASP A 256 -2.45 3.80 -37.20
N ALA A 257 -1.31 4.47 -37.10
CA ALA A 257 -1.22 5.92 -36.97
C ALA A 257 -1.28 6.59 -38.35
N VAL A 258 -2.05 7.67 -38.46
CA VAL A 258 -2.06 8.52 -39.66
C VAL A 258 -0.91 9.52 -39.53
N MET A 259 0.07 9.41 -40.41
CA MET A 259 1.23 10.29 -40.49
C MET A 259 0.95 11.46 -41.44
N ALA A 260 1.92 12.38 -41.57
CA ALA A 260 1.89 13.40 -42.61
C ALA A 260 1.70 12.75 -44.00
N GLU A 261 0.91 13.40 -44.87
CA GLU A 261 0.53 12.92 -46.21
C GLU A 261 -0.47 11.74 -46.22
N ASP A 262 -1.33 11.62 -45.19
CA ASP A 262 -2.38 10.58 -45.08
C ASP A 262 -1.90 9.12 -45.14
N ARG A 263 -0.60 8.89 -44.93
CA ARG A 263 -0.03 7.54 -44.88
C ARG A 263 -0.30 6.89 -43.54
N LYS A 264 -0.87 5.68 -43.56
CA LYS A 264 -1.04 4.85 -42.37
C LYS A 264 0.22 4.04 -42.09
N GLU A 265 0.72 4.13 -40.87
CA GLU A 265 1.88 3.37 -40.40
C GLU A 265 1.54 2.62 -39.12
N LYS A 266 1.97 1.35 -39.03
CA LYS A 266 1.87 0.58 -37.79
C LYS A 266 2.89 1.09 -36.80
N VAL A 267 2.39 1.59 -35.67
CA VAL A 267 3.21 2.07 -34.56
C VAL A 267 2.83 1.31 -33.30
N THR A 268 3.81 1.09 -32.42
CA THR A 268 3.60 0.52 -31.09
C THR A 268 3.95 1.56 -30.05
N ALA A 269 3.04 1.80 -29.12
CA ALA A 269 3.23 2.71 -27.99
C ALA A 269 2.97 2.00 -26.67
N THR A 270 3.70 2.38 -25.62
CA THR A 270 3.36 1.98 -24.26
C THR A 270 2.31 2.91 -23.72
N ILE A 271 1.13 2.36 -23.43
CA ILE A 271 -0.02 3.12 -22.95
C ILE A 271 -0.06 3.14 -21.43
N LEU A 272 0.20 2.00 -20.80
CA LEU A 272 0.27 1.88 -19.34
C LEU A 272 1.62 1.33 -18.93
N GLN A 273 2.15 1.81 -17.82
CA GLN A 273 3.39 1.31 -17.25
C GLN A 273 3.21 0.87 -15.81
N ASN A 274 3.90 -0.19 -15.45
CA ASN A 274 3.98 -0.67 -14.08
C ASN A 274 2.57 -0.92 -13.49
N VAL A 275 1.74 -1.68 -14.21
CA VAL A 275 0.38 -2.04 -13.77
C VAL A 275 0.40 -3.45 -13.16
N SER A 276 -0.36 -3.69 -12.10
CA SER A 276 -0.46 -5.02 -11.48
C SER A 276 -1.42 -5.95 -12.22
N VAL A 277 -1.02 -7.20 -12.35
CA VAL A 277 -1.88 -8.30 -12.76
C VAL A 277 -2.67 -8.81 -11.56
N LEU A 278 -4.01 -8.77 -11.64
CA LEU A 278 -4.93 -9.29 -10.62
C LEU A 278 -5.19 -10.78 -10.82
N LYS A 279 -5.52 -11.16 -12.05
CA LYS A 279 -5.93 -12.52 -12.39
C LYS A 279 -5.45 -12.87 -13.78
N VAL A 280 -5.12 -14.14 -13.97
CA VAL A 280 -4.69 -14.71 -15.24
C VAL A 280 -5.56 -15.93 -15.50
N ASP A 281 -6.33 -15.89 -16.58
CA ASP A 281 -7.07 -17.03 -17.11
C ASP A 281 -6.31 -17.57 -18.33
N LYS A 282 -5.67 -18.73 -18.16
CA LYS A 282 -4.78 -19.32 -19.16
C LYS A 282 -5.62 -20.18 -20.13
N PRO A 283 -5.41 -20.05 -21.44
CA PRO A 283 -6.04 -20.95 -22.40
C PRO A 283 -5.44 -22.35 -22.31
N GLU A 284 -6.16 -23.35 -22.82
CA GLU A 284 -5.70 -24.74 -22.85
C GLU A 284 -4.46 -24.95 -23.74
N THR A 285 -4.30 -24.11 -24.77
CA THR A 285 -3.20 -24.19 -25.73
C THR A 285 -2.51 -22.83 -25.92
N SER A 286 -1.25 -22.83 -26.35
CA SER A 286 -0.47 -21.61 -26.62
C SER A 286 -1.08 -20.71 -27.69
N ASP A 287 -1.88 -21.29 -28.58
CA ASP A 287 -2.50 -20.60 -29.71
C ASP A 287 -3.92 -20.11 -29.37
N GLY A 288 -4.45 -20.49 -28.21
CA GLY A 288 -5.72 -20.02 -27.72
C GLY A 288 -5.69 -18.57 -27.23
N THR A 289 -6.84 -18.05 -26.80
CA THR A 289 -6.96 -16.72 -26.21
C THR A 289 -7.10 -16.85 -24.70
N GLY A 290 -6.17 -16.25 -23.96
CA GLY A 290 -6.30 -16.09 -22.51
C GLY A 290 -6.85 -14.72 -22.14
N VAL A 291 -7.15 -14.55 -20.85
CA VAL A 291 -7.60 -13.26 -20.30
C VAL A 291 -6.70 -12.86 -19.14
N VAL A 292 -6.19 -11.63 -19.16
CA VAL A 292 -5.45 -11.05 -18.04
C VAL A 292 -6.27 -9.89 -17.49
N GLN A 293 -6.54 -9.93 -16.19
CA GLN A 293 -7.18 -8.82 -15.49
C GLN A 293 -6.11 -7.92 -14.86
N LEU A 294 -6.10 -6.65 -15.25
CA LEU A 294 -5.21 -5.62 -14.69
C LEU A 294 -5.92 -4.79 -13.62
N LEU A 295 -5.17 -4.37 -12.60
CA LEU A 295 -5.61 -3.39 -11.61
C LEU A 295 -5.27 -1.98 -12.10
N CYS A 296 -6.26 -1.26 -12.60
CA CYS A 296 -6.08 0.07 -13.17
C CYS A 296 -6.75 1.13 -12.29
N ASN A 297 -6.16 2.32 -12.17
CA ASN A 297 -6.90 3.50 -11.70
C ASN A 297 -7.95 3.93 -12.75
N PRO A 298 -8.86 4.87 -12.46
CA PRO A 298 -9.92 5.26 -13.41
C PRO A 298 -9.40 5.74 -14.77
N SER A 299 -8.32 6.51 -14.82
CA SER A 299 -7.74 7.03 -16.06
C SER A 299 -7.07 5.92 -16.86
N GLU A 300 -6.25 5.09 -16.22
CA GLU A 300 -5.63 3.91 -16.83
C GLU A 300 -6.68 2.94 -17.39
N ALA A 301 -7.79 2.79 -16.69
CA ALA A 301 -8.88 1.92 -17.13
C ALA A 301 -9.55 2.43 -18.42
N GLN A 302 -9.72 3.75 -18.56
CA GLN A 302 -10.23 4.35 -19.78
C GLN A 302 -9.27 4.12 -20.96
N TYR A 303 -7.97 4.33 -20.75
CA TYR A 303 -6.96 4.09 -21.79
C TYR A 303 -6.87 2.61 -22.18
N ALA A 304 -6.95 1.69 -21.21
CA ALA A 304 -6.99 0.26 -21.47
C ALA A 304 -8.23 -0.13 -22.30
N ALA A 305 -9.41 0.38 -21.93
CA ALA A 305 -10.66 0.14 -22.66
C ALA A 305 -10.62 0.72 -24.08
N LEU A 306 -10.08 1.94 -24.25
CA LEU A 306 -9.90 2.54 -25.56
C LEU A 306 -8.99 1.70 -26.46
N SER A 307 -7.92 1.15 -25.87
CA SER A 307 -6.96 0.29 -26.57
C SER A 307 -7.57 -1.02 -27.06
N LEU A 308 -8.60 -1.55 -26.39
CA LEU A 308 -9.35 -2.72 -26.87
C LEU A 308 -10.16 -2.43 -28.13
N VAL A 309 -10.63 -1.19 -28.28
CA VAL A 309 -11.49 -0.78 -29.40
C VAL A 309 -10.66 -0.28 -30.57
N GLN A 310 -9.60 0.48 -30.30
CA GLN A 310 -8.81 1.18 -31.32
C GLN A 310 -7.46 0.50 -31.62
N GLY A 311 -6.97 -0.36 -30.72
CA GLY A 311 -5.74 -1.10 -30.92
C GLY A 311 -5.92 -2.22 -31.94
N GLY A 312 -4.95 -2.36 -32.84
CA GLY A 312 -4.85 -3.53 -33.71
C GLY A 312 -4.31 -4.76 -32.96
N SER A 313 -3.40 -4.56 -32.01
CA SER A 313 -2.96 -5.60 -31.07
C SER A 313 -2.54 -5.01 -29.73
N ILE A 314 -2.77 -5.78 -28.67
CA ILE A 314 -2.33 -5.48 -27.30
C ILE A 314 -1.28 -6.52 -26.91
N GLY A 315 -0.21 -6.07 -26.26
CA GLY A 315 0.78 -6.93 -25.64
C GLY A 315 1.10 -6.48 -24.23
N LEU A 316 1.42 -7.45 -23.37
CA LEU A 316 1.91 -7.17 -22.03
C LEU A 316 3.39 -7.56 -21.93
N ALA A 317 4.23 -6.61 -21.56
CA ALA A 317 5.63 -6.85 -21.25
C ALA A 317 5.78 -6.99 -19.74
N ARG A 318 6.16 -8.18 -19.27
CA ARG A 318 6.42 -8.42 -17.83
C ARG A 318 7.70 -7.70 -17.40
N ARG A 319 7.60 -6.92 -16.33
CA ARG A 319 8.74 -6.26 -15.69
C ARG A 319 9.56 -7.25 -14.86
N ALA A 320 10.83 -6.95 -14.68
CA ALA A 320 11.66 -7.68 -13.73
C ALA A 320 11.18 -7.40 -12.30
N LYS A 321 11.32 -8.38 -11.40
CA LYS A 321 11.06 -8.15 -9.97
C LYS A 321 12.00 -7.06 -9.47
N GLY A 322 11.47 -6.00 -8.85
CA GLY A 322 12.29 -4.86 -8.44
C GLY A 322 12.25 -3.66 -9.39
N ASP A 323 11.74 -3.83 -10.61
CA ASP A 323 11.62 -2.76 -11.61
C ASP A 323 10.26 -2.06 -11.50
N TYR A 324 10.26 -0.85 -10.97
CA TYR A 324 9.06 -0.01 -10.77
C TYR A 324 9.24 1.39 -11.35
N GLU A 325 10.41 1.67 -11.92
CA GLU A 325 10.76 2.99 -12.44
C GLU A 325 10.05 3.21 -13.77
N LEU A 326 9.42 4.37 -13.90
CA LEU A 326 8.71 4.74 -15.12
C LEU A 326 9.70 5.34 -16.10
N HIS A 327 9.80 4.73 -17.27
CA HIS A 327 10.72 5.16 -18.31
C HIS A 327 9.92 5.69 -19.50
N PRO A 328 10.16 6.92 -19.97
CA PRO A 328 9.63 7.35 -21.26
C PRO A 328 10.09 6.37 -22.34
N MET A 329 9.14 5.65 -22.94
CA MET A 329 9.41 4.76 -24.06
C MET A 329 9.04 5.47 -25.35
N GLU A 330 9.99 5.61 -26.27
CA GLU A 330 9.69 6.15 -27.59
C GLU A 330 8.72 5.25 -28.35
N ILE A 331 7.81 5.87 -29.09
CA ILE A 331 6.96 5.16 -30.04
C ILE A 331 7.86 4.46 -31.06
N ALA A 332 7.68 3.16 -31.19
CA ALA A 332 8.40 2.30 -32.11
C ALA A 332 7.65 2.19 -33.44
N SER A 333 8.39 2.29 -34.55
CA SER A 333 7.89 2.00 -35.89
C SER A 333 9.00 1.32 -36.69
N PHE A 334 8.63 0.43 -37.62
CA PHE A 334 9.62 -0.29 -38.42
C PHE A 334 10.38 0.61 -39.40
N ARG A 335 9.82 1.76 -39.80
CA ARG A 335 10.53 2.72 -40.64
C ARG A 335 11.81 3.24 -39.98
N LYS A 336 11.84 3.35 -38.65
CA LYS A 336 13.06 3.75 -37.93
C LYS A 336 14.18 2.70 -38.02
N LEU A 337 13.88 1.44 -38.37
CA LEU A 337 14.88 0.36 -38.44
C LEU A 337 15.64 0.33 -39.77
N PHE A 338 15.03 0.80 -40.85
CA PHE A 338 15.62 0.80 -42.18
C PHE A 338 16.00 2.24 -42.55
N LYS A 339 17.30 2.55 -42.53
CA LYS A 339 17.87 3.82 -43.01
C LYS A 339 18.17 3.74 -44.50
#